data_AF-A0A379ILN6-F1
#
_entry.id   AF-A0A379ILN6-F1
#
_cell.length_a   1.000
_cell.length_b   1.000
_cell.length_c   1.000
_cell.angle_alpha   90.00
_cell.angle_beta   90.00
_cell.angle_gamma   90.00
#
_symmetry.space_group_name_H-M   'P 1'
#
loop_
_entity.id
_entity.type
_entity.pdbx_description
1 polymer ?
#
loop_
_entity_poly.entity_id
_entity_poly.type
_entity_poly.pdbx_seq_one_letter_code
_entity_poly.pdbx_strand_id
1 'polypeptide(L)'
;MLLSNEQTKRSSWEYFLLRAAREISLSEAQYEKINDRYSQLEKILSASDNPLLAEAHIFVQGSMRLKTTIKPIPGAPADLDTIDADAIIWLPHAQGAGAKEVLEAIEQRFREGSRVQEEVKHVKQRAKVSRFPG
;
A
#
# COMPACT_ATOMS: atom_id res chain seq x y z
N MET A 1 2.08 48.82 5.10
CA MET A 1 1.95 48.49 3.66
C MET A 1 0.60 47.82 3.45
N LEU A 2 -0.29 48.42 2.66
CA LEU A 2 -1.54 47.77 2.22
C LEU A 2 -1.20 46.81 1.08
N LEU A 3 -1.44 45.51 1.26
CA LEU A 3 -1.29 44.54 0.18
C LEU A 3 -2.31 44.88 -0.93
N SER A 4 -1.90 44.76 -2.19
CA SER A 4 -2.82 44.94 -3.32
C SER A 4 -3.92 43.87 -3.28
N ASN A 5 -5.12 44.19 -3.77
CA ASN A 5 -6.26 43.28 -3.81
C ASN A 5 -5.90 41.93 -4.48
N GLU A 6 -5.08 41.98 -5.53
CA GLU A 6 -4.59 40.79 -6.23
C GLU A 6 -3.69 39.90 -5.35
N GLN A 7 -2.82 40.51 -4.52
CA GLN A 7 -1.99 39.76 -3.58
C GLN A 7 -2.84 39.04 -2.53
N THR A 8 -3.90 39.70 -2.03
CA THR A 8 -4.83 39.11 -1.05
C THR A 8 -5.65 37.95 -1.63
N LYS A 9 -6.12 38.08 -2.87
CA LYS A 9 -6.83 36.99 -3.58
C LYS A 9 -5.91 35.79 -3.79
N ARG A 10 -4.68 36.04 -4.26
CA ARG A 10 -3.69 34.98 -4.46
C ARG A 10 -3.41 34.23 -3.16
N SER A 11 -3.16 34.93 -2.06
CA SER A 11 -2.93 34.28 -0.76
C SER A 11 -4.13 33.48 -0.26
N SER A 12 -5.36 33.94 -0.54
CA SER A 12 -6.58 33.19 -0.22
C SER A 12 -6.66 31.87 -0.99
N TRP A 13 -6.34 31.89 -2.29
CA TRP A 13 -6.31 30.68 -3.12
C TRP A 13 -5.20 29.72 -2.70
N GLU A 14 -4.00 30.22 -2.45
CA GLU A 14 -2.89 29.39 -1.95
C GLU A 14 -3.27 28.70 -0.64
N TYR A 15 -3.86 29.43 0.31
CA TYR A 15 -4.34 28.86 1.57
C TYR A 15 -5.42 27.80 1.36
N PHE A 16 -6.39 28.06 0.48
CA PHE A 16 -7.46 27.11 0.17
C PHE A 16 -6.90 25.81 -0.43
N LEU A 17 -6.02 25.91 -1.42
CA LEU A 17 -5.42 24.75 -2.09
C LEU A 17 -4.56 23.92 -1.14
N LEU A 18 -3.75 24.56 -0.29
CA LEU A 18 -2.94 23.86 0.71
C LEU A 18 -3.82 23.15 1.76
N ARG A 19 -4.93 23.79 2.17
CA ARG A 19 -5.87 23.15 3.10
C ARG A 19 -6.56 21.96 2.45
N ALA A 20 -7.05 22.11 1.22
CA ALA A 20 -7.68 21.03 0.47
C ALA A 20 -6.72 19.84 0.27
N ALA A 21 -5.47 20.11 -0.13
CA ALA A 21 -4.44 19.08 -0.27
C ALA A 21 -4.22 18.33 1.06
N ARG A 22 -4.10 19.04 2.18
CA ARG A 22 -3.94 18.43 3.50
C ARG A 22 -5.16 17.60 3.92
N GLU A 23 -6.36 18.06 3.58
CA GLU A 23 -7.60 17.35 3.93
C GLU A 23 -7.75 16.04 3.15
N ILE A 24 -7.35 16.00 1.87
CA ILE A 24 -7.42 14.77 1.06
C ILE A 24 -6.25 13.82 1.32
N SER A 25 -5.10 14.29 1.79
CA SER A 25 -3.96 13.41 2.13
C SER A 25 -4.21 12.56 3.36
N LEU A 26 -3.57 11.39 3.42
CA LEU A 26 -3.51 10.58 4.63
C LEU A 26 -2.80 11.32 5.78
N SER A 27 -3.24 11.08 7.02
CA SER A 27 -2.51 11.51 8.21
C SER A 27 -1.28 10.63 8.46
N GLU A 28 -0.36 11.12 9.30
CA GLU A 28 0.84 10.37 9.70
C GLU A 28 0.49 9.02 10.33
N ALA A 29 -0.45 9.00 11.27
CA ALA A 29 -0.93 7.76 11.89
C ALA A 29 -1.53 6.77 10.87
N GLN A 30 -2.15 7.26 9.77
CA GLN A 30 -2.63 6.41 8.69
C GLN A 30 -1.46 5.82 7.89
N TYR A 31 -0.42 6.61 7.60
CA TYR A 31 0.81 6.11 6.98
C TYR A 31 1.50 5.06 7.84
N GLU A 32 1.65 5.31 9.15
CA GLU A 32 2.24 4.35 10.11
C GLU A 32 1.47 3.04 10.11
N LYS A 33 0.13 3.10 10.21
CA LYS A 33 -0.72 1.90 10.18
C LYS A 33 -0.56 1.08 8.90
N ILE A 34 -0.32 1.71 7.76
CA ILE A 34 -0.09 0.99 6.49
C ILE A 34 1.34 0.44 6.45
N ASN A 35 2.32 1.18 6.94
CA ASN A 35 3.70 0.72 7.09
C ASN A 35 3.79 -0.52 7.99
N ASP A 36 3.06 -0.53 9.11
CA ASP A 36 2.97 -1.68 9.99
C ASP A 36 2.42 -2.91 9.27
N ARG A 37 1.46 -2.74 8.36
CA ARG A 37 0.94 -3.85 7.54
C ARG A 37 1.99 -4.40 6.59
N TYR A 38 2.84 -3.57 5.99
CA TYR A 38 3.97 -4.06 5.19
C TYR A 38 4.96 -4.85 6.05
N SER A 39 5.28 -4.36 7.26
CA SER A 39 6.16 -5.09 8.19
C SER A 39 5.55 -6.41 8.67
N GLN A 40 4.24 -6.45 8.91
CA GLN A 40 3.52 -7.69 9.22
C GLN A 40 3.56 -8.66 8.04
N LEU A 41 3.36 -8.16 6.83
CA LEU A 41 3.41 -8.95 5.61
C LEU A 41 4.78 -9.61 5.42
N GLU A 42 5.85 -8.85 5.63
CA GLU A 42 7.23 -9.34 5.57
C GLU A 42 7.47 -10.47 6.59
N LYS A 43 7.02 -10.27 7.84
CA LYS A 43 7.12 -11.29 8.89
C LYS A 43 6.34 -12.55 8.55
N ILE A 44 5.13 -12.42 7.99
CA ILE A 44 4.30 -13.55 7.57
C ILE A 44 5.05 -14.36 6.51
N LEU A 45 5.58 -13.71 5.46
CA LEU A 45 6.30 -14.39 4.39
C LEU A 45 7.59 -15.05 4.90
N SER A 46 8.39 -14.32 5.68
CA SER A 46 9.66 -14.81 6.23
C SER A 46 9.50 -15.97 7.22
N ALA A 47 8.36 -16.07 7.90
CA ALA A 47 8.05 -17.18 8.81
C ALA A 47 7.43 -18.40 8.11
N SER A 48 7.45 -18.46 6.77
CA SER A 48 7.00 -19.63 6.00
C SER A 48 8.05 -20.73 6.03
N ASP A 49 7.61 -21.98 6.11
CA ASP A 49 8.48 -23.16 5.93
C ASP A 49 8.85 -23.38 4.45
N ASN A 50 8.25 -22.62 3.52
CA ASN A 50 8.60 -22.69 2.10
C ASN A 50 9.96 -22.00 1.85
N PRO A 51 10.98 -22.74 1.36
CA PRO A 51 12.32 -22.17 1.15
C PRO A 51 12.35 -20.97 0.20
N LEU A 52 11.40 -20.87 -0.73
CA LEU A 52 11.32 -19.74 -1.67
C LEU A 52 10.99 -18.40 -0.98
N LEU A 53 10.31 -18.46 0.17
CA LEU A 53 9.84 -17.29 0.91
C LEU A 53 10.72 -16.96 2.12
N ALA A 54 11.72 -17.80 2.41
CA ALA A 54 12.67 -17.53 3.47
C ALA A 54 13.38 -16.18 3.22
N GLU A 55 13.58 -15.43 4.30
CA GLU A 55 14.25 -14.12 4.26
C GLU A 55 13.61 -13.14 3.25
N ALA A 56 12.30 -13.26 3.01
CA ALA A 56 11.55 -12.34 2.16
C ALA A 56 11.62 -10.92 2.72
N HIS A 57 11.87 -9.95 1.85
CA HIS A 57 11.90 -8.52 2.21
C HIS A 57 10.93 -7.71 1.37
N ILE A 58 10.29 -6.73 1.99
CA ILE A 58 9.26 -5.91 1.36
C ILE A 58 9.72 -4.45 1.29
N PHE A 59 9.72 -3.92 0.07
CA PHE A 59 9.98 -2.52 -0.20
C PHE A 59 8.70 -1.82 -0.59
N VAL A 60 8.29 -0.82 0.19
CA VAL A 60 7.15 0.05 -0.12
C VAL A 60 7.41 0.79 -1.43
N GLN A 61 6.40 0.88 -2.30
CA GLN A 61 6.49 1.58 -3.58
C GLN A 61 5.29 2.52 -3.80
N GLY A 62 5.23 3.14 -4.98
CA GLY A 62 4.09 3.93 -5.41
C GLY A 62 3.84 5.20 -4.60
N SER A 63 2.56 5.59 -4.56
CA SER A 63 2.07 6.77 -3.85
C SER A 63 2.34 6.71 -2.34
N MET A 64 2.33 5.51 -1.76
CA MET A 64 2.68 5.30 -0.35
C MET A 64 4.12 5.74 -0.05
N ARG A 65 5.08 5.33 -0.89
CA ARG A 65 6.48 5.74 -0.75
C ARG A 65 6.66 7.25 -0.98
N LEU A 66 5.96 7.82 -1.96
CA LEU A 66 6.04 9.24 -2.32
C LEU A 66 5.21 10.15 -1.41
N LYS A 67 4.44 9.58 -0.47
CA LYS A 67 3.48 10.28 0.39
C LYS A 67 2.44 11.11 -0.39
N THR A 68 2.02 10.61 -1.55
CA THR A 68 1.00 11.22 -2.41
C THR A 68 -0.34 10.49 -2.36
N THR A 69 -0.47 9.49 -1.49
CA THR A 69 -1.72 8.74 -1.30
C THR A 69 -2.82 9.64 -0.76
N ILE A 70 -3.99 9.59 -1.41
CA ILE A 70 -5.20 10.28 -0.98
C ILE A 70 -6.09 9.36 -0.16
N LYS A 71 -6.91 9.95 0.70
CA LYS A 71 -7.93 9.24 1.49
C LYS A 71 -8.96 8.60 0.56
N PRO A 72 -9.43 7.39 0.88
CA PRO A 72 -10.55 6.80 0.17
C PRO A 72 -11.83 7.61 0.41
N ILE A 73 -12.71 7.62 -0.58
CA ILE A 73 -14.03 8.24 -0.52
C ILE A 73 -15.05 7.15 -0.18
N PRO A 74 -15.67 7.17 1.01
CA PRO A 74 -16.67 6.17 1.39
C PRO A 74 -17.84 6.13 0.40
N GLY A 75 -18.15 4.95 -0.13
CA GLY A 75 -19.25 4.75 -1.09
C GLY A 75 -18.93 5.14 -2.54
N ALA A 76 -17.68 5.50 -2.85
CA ALA A 76 -17.22 5.64 -4.22
C ALA A 76 -17.01 4.27 -4.90
N PRO A 77 -16.84 4.22 -6.23
CA PRO A 77 -16.44 2.99 -6.93
C PRO A 77 -15.20 2.34 -6.30
N ALA A 78 -15.05 1.01 -6.47
CA ALA A 78 -14.13 0.16 -5.70
C ALA A 78 -12.62 0.49 -5.80
N ASP A 79 -12.25 1.36 -6.74
CA ASP A 79 -10.90 1.89 -6.93
C ASP A 79 -10.64 3.18 -6.14
N LEU A 80 -11.70 3.84 -5.65
CA LEU A 80 -11.64 5.09 -4.88
C LEU A 80 -12.05 4.91 -3.41
N ASP A 81 -12.60 3.75 -3.03
CA ASP A 81 -13.02 3.43 -1.66
C ASP A 81 -11.93 2.72 -0.83
N THR A 82 -10.81 2.38 -1.46
CA THR A 82 -9.66 1.70 -0.84
C THR A 82 -8.38 2.50 -0.99
N ILE A 83 -7.40 2.19 -0.14
CA ILE A 83 -6.05 2.73 -0.26
C ILE A 83 -5.22 1.77 -1.11
N ASP A 84 -4.66 2.27 -2.20
CA ASP A 84 -3.68 1.53 -2.98
C ASP A 84 -2.33 1.52 -2.26
N ALA A 85 -1.87 0.31 -1.95
CA ALA A 85 -0.65 0.04 -1.21
C ALA A 85 0.25 -0.88 -2.04
N ASP A 86 1.11 -0.28 -2.86
CA ASP A 86 2.06 -1.02 -3.71
C ASP A 86 3.32 -1.42 -2.95
N ALA A 87 3.83 -2.62 -3.21
CA ALA A 87 5.09 -3.11 -2.68
C ALA A 87 5.83 -4.01 -3.67
N ILE A 88 7.15 -4.02 -3.56
CA ILE A 88 8.03 -4.98 -4.20
C ILE A 88 8.46 -5.99 -3.13
N ILE A 89 8.33 -7.27 -3.45
CA ILE A 89 8.81 -8.36 -2.60
C ILE A 89 10.10 -8.89 -3.22
N TRP A 90 11.20 -8.82 -2.47
CA TRP A 90 12.46 -9.44 -2.83
C TRP A 90 12.57 -10.79 -2.11
N LEU A 91 12.82 -11.85 -2.89
CA LEU A 91 12.94 -13.23 -2.42
C LEU A 91 14.34 -13.74 -2.74
N PRO A 92 15.27 -13.77 -1.77
CA PRO A 92 16.68 -14.09 -2.04
C PRO A 92 16.89 -15.56 -2.46
N HIS A 93 15.98 -16.47 -2.09
CA HIS A 93 16.08 -17.90 -2.38
C HIS A 93 15.20 -18.37 -3.55
N ALA A 94 14.53 -17.45 -4.24
CA ALA A 94 13.67 -17.78 -5.39
C ALA A 94 14.42 -17.83 -6.73
N GLN A 95 15.76 -17.89 -6.72
CA GLN A 95 16.55 -17.91 -7.95
C GLN A 95 16.24 -19.20 -8.74
N GLY A 96 15.83 -19.03 -10.01
CA GLY A 96 15.44 -20.14 -10.88
C GLY A 96 14.00 -20.61 -10.71
N ALA A 97 13.27 -20.11 -9.70
CA ALA A 97 11.84 -20.39 -9.55
C ALA A 97 11.00 -19.63 -10.59
N GLY A 98 9.93 -20.28 -11.06
CA GLY A 98 9.00 -19.65 -11.99
C GLY A 98 8.11 -18.62 -11.28
N ALA A 99 7.67 -17.57 -11.99
CA ALA A 99 6.76 -16.58 -11.41
C ALA A 99 5.46 -17.21 -10.86
N LYS A 100 4.96 -18.26 -11.51
CA LYS A 100 3.77 -19.00 -11.07
C LYS A 100 4.02 -19.73 -9.74
N GLU A 101 5.15 -20.41 -9.63
CA GLU A 101 5.54 -21.14 -8.42
C GLU A 101 5.71 -20.20 -7.22
N VAL A 102 6.34 -19.04 -7.43
CA VAL A 102 6.45 -18.00 -6.40
C VAL A 102 5.07 -17.49 -5.97
N LEU A 103 4.18 -17.22 -6.93
CA LEU A 103 2.82 -16.76 -6.62
C LEU A 103 2.03 -17.82 -5.84
N GLU A 104 2.11 -19.09 -6.23
CA GLU A 104 1.47 -20.20 -5.52
C GLU A 104 1.99 -20.33 -4.09
N ALA A 105 3.31 -20.21 -3.88
CA ALA A 105 3.91 -20.21 -2.55
C ALA A 105 3.39 -19.07 -1.67
N ILE A 106 3.37 -17.84 -2.21
CA ILE A 106 2.85 -16.65 -1.52
C ILE A 106 1.37 -16.84 -1.15
N GLU A 107 0.56 -17.34 -2.07
CA GLU A 107 -0.86 -17.58 -1.83
C GLU A 107 -1.12 -18.66 -0.79
N GLN A 108 -0.41 -19.77 -0.87
CA GLN A 108 -0.48 -20.82 0.12
C GLN A 108 -0.13 -20.26 1.50
N ARG A 109 0.94 -19.46 1.60
CA ARG A 109 1.32 -18.83 2.85
C ARG A 109 0.24 -17.87 3.37
N PHE A 110 -0.41 -17.12 2.50
CA PHE A 110 -1.56 -16.30 2.92
C PHE A 110 -2.73 -17.13 3.40
N ARG A 111 -3.05 -18.26 2.76
CA ARG A 111 -4.12 -19.15 3.22
C ARG A 111 -3.82 -19.76 4.60
N GLU A 112 -2.56 -20.12 4.86
CA GLU A 112 -2.13 -20.69 6.14
C GLU A 112 -2.09 -19.63 7.26
N GLY A 113 -1.63 -18.42 6.94
CA GLY A 113 -1.46 -17.33 7.90
C GLY A 113 -2.70 -16.46 8.12
N SER A 114 -3.72 -16.55 7.26
CA SER A 114 -4.85 -15.64 7.29
C SER A 114 -6.19 -16.35 7.52
N ARG A 115 -7.01 -15.77 8.41
CA ARG A 115 -8.47 -15.94 8.41
C ARG A 115 -9.15 -15.12 7.28
N VAL A 116 -8.40 -14.70 6.26
CA VAL A 116 -8.92 -13.81 5.21
C VAL A 116 -9.60 -14.66 4.14
N GLN A 117 -10.91 -14.47 4.00
CA GLN A 117 -11.78 -15.23 3.09
C GLN A 117 -11.88 -14.63 1.68
N GLU A 118 -11.13 -13.58 1.35
CA GLU A 118 -11.21 -12.95 0.02
C GLU A 118 -10.15 -13.47 -0.94
N GLU A 119 -10.55 -13.69 -2.19
CA GLU A 119 -9.69 -14.18 -3.26
C GLU A 119 -8.57 -13.19 -3.59
N VAL A 120 -7.33 -13.69 -3.57
CA VAL A 120 -6.18 -13.00 -4.16
C VAL A 120 -6.46 -12.82 -5.65
N LYS A 121 -6.55 -11.56 -6.11
CA LYS A 121 -6.77 -11.27 -7.53
C LYS A 121 -5.43 -11.20 -8.24
N HIS A 122 -5.23 -12.08 -9.22
CA HIS A 122 -4.05 -12.07 -10.07
C HIS A 122 -4.15 -11.02 -11.17
N VAL A 123 -3.09 -10.24 -11.34
CA VAL A 123 -2.88 -9.42 -12.54
C VAL A 123 -1.47 -9.67 -13.06
N LYS A 124 -1.32 -10.60 -14.01
CA LYS A 124 -0.08 -10.99 -14.70
C LYS A 124 1.09 -11.36 -13.76
N GLN A 125 1.80 -10.37 -13.21
CA GLN A 125 2.96 -10.50 -12.30
C GLN A 125 2.71 -9.85 -10.92
N ARG A 126 1.49 -9.39 -10.65
CA ARG A 126 1.09 -8.75 -9.41
C ARG A 126 -0.03 -9.55 -8.75
N ALA A 127 0.03 -9.65 -7.42
CA ALA A 127 -1.06 -10.15 -6.60
C ALA A 127 -1.66 -8.96 -5.83
N LYS A 128 -2.99 -8.79 -5.90
CA LYS A 128 -3.72 -7.81 -5.07
C LYS A 128 -4.30 -8.53 -3.87
N VAL A 129 -3.97 -8.03 -2.67
CA VAL A 129 -4.51 -8.51 -1.38
C VAL A 129 -5.32 -7.37 -0.76
N SER A 130 -6.63 -7.59 -0.55
CA SER A 130 -7.58 -6.54 -0.14
C SER A 130 -7.71 -6.38 1.38
N ARG A 131 -7.35 -7.38 2.19
CA ARG A 131 -7.37 -7.31 3.67
C ARG A 131 -6.25 -8.15 4.30
N PHE A 132 -5.60 -7.58 5.31
CA PHE A 132 -4.65 -8.27 6.18
C PHE A 132 -5.31 -8.58 7.53
N PRO A 133 -5.00 -9.73 8.17
CA PRO A 133 -5.36 -9.94 9.57
C PRO A 133 -4.66 -8.88 10.42
N GLY A 134 -5.42 -8.25 11.32
CA GLY A 134 -4.95 -7.20 12.23
C GLY A 134 -4.25 -7.75 13.47
#